data_AF-A0A3Q9FIW9-F1
#
_entry.id   AF-A0A3Q9FIW9-F1
#
_cell.length_a   1.000
_cell.length_b   1.000
_cell.length_c   1.000
_cell.angle_alpha   90.00
_cell.angle_beta   90.00
_cell.angle_gamma   90.00
#
_symmetry.space_group_name_H-M   'P 1'
#
loop_
_entity.id
_entity.type
_entity.pdbx_description
1 polymer ?
#
loop_
_entity_poly.entity_id
_entity_poly.type
_entity_poly.pdbx_seq_one_letter_code
_entity_poly.pdbx_strand_id
1 'polypeptide(L)'
;MKSLKQFFAIALLAIITAAPSFAGIHDNEDNEINKLRATVENASATDWAIYADAADRCIELKKNLSEAYVWIEKSIAIDANSENLEVKGDYLALNGAKDMAIDTYNQAILSGMQEGKDITKIQKKVLKMSRR
;
A
#
# COMPACT_ATOMS: atom_id res chain seq x y z
N MET A 1 -58.83 -13.62 40.44
CA MET A 1 -57.61 -13.75 41.25
C MET A 1 -56.49 -12.98 40.57
N LYS A 2 -56.35 -11.71 40.95
CA LYS A 2 -55.21 -10.83 40.64
C LYS A 2 -54.13 -11.18 41.66
N SER A 3 -53.05 -11.84 41.25
CA SER A 3 -51.71 -11.83 41.88
C SER A 3 -50.96 -13.13 41.57
N LEU A 4 -50.48 -13.27 40.33
CA LEU A 4 -49.38 -14.19 40.04
C LEU A 4 -48.57 -13.68 38.83
N LYS A 5 -48.44 -12.35 38.76
CA LYS A 5 -47.51 -11.65 37.89
C LYS A 5 -46.46 -11.04 38.81
N GLN A 6 -45.55 -11.86 39.30
CA GLN A 6 -44.25 -11.47 39.87
C GLN A 6 -43.62 -12.69 40.53
N PHE A 7 -42.31 -12.85 40.28
CA PHE A 7 -41.41 -13.88 40.79
C PHE A 7 -41.49 -15.24 40.11
N PHE A 8 -40.70 -15.41 39.04
CA PHE A 8 -39.66 -16.44 39.03
C PHE A 8 -38.58 -16.08 37.98
N ALA A 9 -37.35 -15.87 38.48
CA ALA A 9 -36.04 -16.02 37.83
C ALA A 9 -35.83 -15.36 36.46
N ILE A 10 -35.22 -14.18 36.35
CA ILE A 10 -33.76 -13.96 36.46
C ILE A 10 -32.95 -15.19 35.97
N ALA A 11 -32.79 -15.29 34.65
CA ALA A 11 -31.67 -15.98 34.03
C ALA A 11 -30.97 -14.99 33.09
N LEU A 12 -30.12 -14.19 33.71
CA LEU A 12 -29.15 -13.29 33.11
C LEU A 12 -28.08 -14.15 32.42
N LEU A 13 -28.24 -14.46 31.12
CA LEU A 13 -27.11 -14.84 30.28
C LEU A 13 -26.56 -13.58 29.61
N ALA A 14 -25.84 -12.78 30.40
CA ALA A 14 -24.92 -11.80 29.86
C ALA A 14 -23.73 -12.59 29.28
N ILE A 15 -23.82 -12.98 28.01
CA ILE A 15 -22.63 -13.30 27.24
C ILE A 15 -21.96 -11.95 26.95
N ILE A 16 -21.17 -11.50 27.93
CA ILE A 16 -20.17 -10.47 27.69
C ILE A 16 -19.10 -11.14 26.84
N THR A 17 -19.27 -11.12 25.51
CA THR A 17 -18.12 -11.23 24.63
C THR A 17 -17.31 -9.97 24.88
N ALA A 18 -16.30 -10.08 25.73
CA ALA A 18 -15.23 -9.11 25.77
C ALA A 18 -14.57 -9.17 24.39
N ALA A 19 -15.01 -8.31 23.46
CA ALA A 19 -14.17 -7.94 22.35
C ALA A 19 -12.94 -7.28 22.98
N PRO A 20 -11.72 -7.79 22.76
CA PRO A 20 -10.55 -6.98 23.06
C PRO A 20 -10.66 -5.74 22.16
N SER A 21 -11.00 -4.60 22.74
CA SER A 21 -10.83 -3.30 22.11
C SER A 21 -9.32 -3.09 21.95
N PHE A 22 -8.75 -3.66 20.89
CA PHE A 22 -7.44 -3.26 20.40
C PHE A 22 -7.57 -1.84 19.86
N ALA A 23 -7.54 -0.85 20.76
CA ALA A 23 -7.19 0.53 20.40
C ALA A 23 -5.68 0.54 20.11
N GLY A 24 -5.29 -0.10 19.01
CA GLY A 24 -3.89 -0.30 18.65
C GLY A 24 -3.61 0.49 17.40
N ILE A 25 -2.82 1.57 17.50
CA ILE A 25 -1.86 2.12 16.51
C ILE A 25 -2.36 2.46 15.08
N HIS A 26 -3.50 1.93 14.63
CA HIS A 26 -4.06 1.98 13.30
C HIS A 26 -4.71 3.34 12.97
N ASP A 27 -5.16 4.10 13.96
CA ASP A 27 -5.82 5.40 13.74
C ASP A 27 -4.94 6.39 12.96
N ASN A 28 -3.61 6.30 13.12
CA ASN A 28 -2.69 7.19 12.42
C ASN A 28 -2.42 6.75 10.97
N GLU A 29 -2.29 5.45 10.74
CA GLU A 29 -2.01 4.90 9.40
C GLU A 29 -3.25 4.98 8.49
N ASP A 30 -4.45 4.77 9.03
CA ASP A 30 -5.69 4.91 8.25
C ASP A 30 -5.96 6.38 7.88
N ASN A 31 -5.58 7.32 8.75
CA ASN A 31 -5.56 8.75 8.46
C ASN A 31 -4.55 9.08 7.34
N GLU A 32 -3.38 8.44 7.36
CA GLU A 32 -2.37 8.61 6.33
C GLU A 32 -2.86 8.17 4.95
N ILE A 33 -3.46 6.97 4.82
CA ILE A 33 -4.01 6.51 3.54
C ILE A 33 -5.10 7.45 3.01
N ASN A 34 -5.97 7.98 3.89
CA ASN A 34 -7.00 8.94 3.48
C ASN A 34 -6.40 10.25 2.95
N LYS A 35 -5.27 10.71 3.52
CA LYS A 35 -4.54 11.87 3.00
C LYS A 35 -3.97 11.58 1.61
N LEU A 36 -3.38 10.41 1.40
CA LEU A 36 -2.86 10.01 0.08
C LEU A 36 -3.96 10.01 -0.99
N ARG A 37 -5.14 9.45 -0.68
CA ARG A 37 -6.31 9.50 -1.56
C ARG A 37 -6.71 10.92 -1.90
N ALA A 38 -6.80 11.80 -0.89
CA ALA A 38 -7.11 13.21 -1.11
C ALA A 38 -6.05 13.91 -1.98
N THR A 39 -4.77 13.61 -1.81
CA THR A 39 -3.71 14.14 -2.68
C THR A 39 -3.86 13.65 -4.11
N VAL A 40 -4.15 12.36 -4.31
CA VAL A 40 -4.37 11.77 -5.64
C VAL A 40 -5.62 12.34 -6.32
N GLU A 41 -6.72 12.54 -5.58
CA GLU A 41 -7.96 13.13 -6.09
C GLU A 41 -7.78 14.56 -6.61
N ASN A 42 -6.83 15.30 -6.01
CA ASN A 42 -6.50 16.68 -6.39
C ASN A 42 -5.31 16.78 -7.36
N ALA A 43 -4.71 15.67 -7.78
CA ALA A 43 -3.60 15.65 -8.72
C ALA A 43 -4.04 16.13 -10.11
N SER A 44 -3.18 16.89 -10.80
CA SER A 44 -3.46 17.21 -12.19
C SER A 44 -3.35 15.95 -13.06
N ALA A 45 -3.91 16.00 -14.28
CA ALA A 45 -3.88 14.87 -15.20
C ALA A 45 -2.46 14.46 -15.62
N THR A 46 -1.47 15.33 -15.42
CA THR A 46 -0.06 15.13 -15.80
C THR A 46 0.85 14.86 -14.62
N ASP A 47 0.36 14.87 -13.38
CA ASP A 47 1.18 14.71 -12.18
C ASP A 47 1.47 13.24 -11.88
N TRP A 48 2.29 12.60 -12.71
CA TRP A 48 2.72 11.21 -12.48
C TRP A 48 3.35 11.00 -11.09
N ALA A 49 4.07 12.01 -10.58
CA ALA A 49 4.81 11.92 -9.31
C ALA A 49 3.87 11.72 -8.11
N ILE A 50 2.74 12.43 -8.06
CA ILE A 50 1.76 12.27 -6.97
C ILE A 50 1.26 10.83 -6.87
N TYR A 51 1.00 10.20 -8.02
CA TYR A 51 0.57 8.80 -8.05
C TYR A 51 1.70 7.84 -7.64
N ALA A 52 2.95 8.11 -8.06
CA ALA A 52 4.10 7.31 -7.68
C ALA A 52 4.37 7.39 -6.17
N ASP A 53 4.38 8.59 -5.59
CA ASP A 53 4.60 8.82 -4.16
C ASP A 53 3.52 8.15 -3.30
N ALA A 54 2.26 8.27 -3.72
CA ALA A 54 1.15 7.63 -3.03
C ALA A 54 1.26 6.09 -3.07
N ALA A 55 1.67 5.53 -4.22
CA ALA A 55 1.90 4.09 -4.35
C ALA A 55 3.08 3.62 -3.49
N ASP A 56 4.21 4.33 -3.53
CA ASP A 56 5.40 4.04 -2.74
C ASP A 56 5.07 4.03 -1.25
N ARG A 57 4.33 5.04 -0.79
CA ARG A 57 3.93 5.12 0.63
C ARG A 57 3.06 3.93 1.06
N CYS A 58 2.12 3.49 0.22
CA CYS A 58 1.35 2.28 0.48
C CYS A 58 2.23 1.02 0.53
N ILE A 59 3.26 0.92 -0.32
CA ILE A 59 4.22 -0.19 -0.36
C ILE A 59 5.08 -0.20 0.91
N GLU A 60 5.59 0.96 1.34
CA GLU A 60 6.36 1.10 2.59
C GLU A 60 5.55 0.66 3.82
N LEU A 61 4.28 1.07 3.88
CA LEU A 61 3.36 0.71 4.95
C LEU A 61 2.84 -0.73 4.83
N LYS A 62 3.06 -1.39 3.69
CA LYS A 62 2.46 -2.70 3.34
C LYS A 62 0.94 -2.71 3.51
N LYS A 63 0.30 -1.60 3.17
CA LYS A 63 -1.15 -1.39 3.27
C LYS A 63 -1.71 -0.94 1.93
N ASN A 64 -2.99 -1.19 1.70
CA ASN A 64 -3.72 -0.74 0.52
C ASN A 64 -2.99 -1.07 -0.81
N LEU A 65 -2.35 -2.25 -0.87
CA LEU A 65 -1.52 -2.66 -2.01
C LEU A 65 -2.31 -2.70 -3.32
N SER A 66 -3.61 -2.98 -3.29
CA SER A 66 -4.45 -2.89 -4.48
C SER A 66 -4.55 -1.45 -5.03
N GLU A 67 -4.64 -0.45 -4.15
CA GLU A 67 -4.61 0.97 -4.57
C GLU A 67 -3.21 1.39 -5.02
N ALA A 68 -2.17 0.93 -4.32
CA ALA A 68 -0.78 1.16 -4.73
C ALA A 68 -0.55 0.71 -6.17
N TYR A 69 -1.07 -0.46 -6.54
CA TYR A 69 -0.99 -0.97 -7.91
C TYR A 69 -1.71 -0.04 -8.92
N VAL A 70 -2.94 0.37 -8.61
CA VAL A 70 -3.71 1.26 -9.50
C VAL A 70 -3.00 2.59 -9.70
N TRP A 71 -2.46 3.18 -8.62
CA TRP A 71 -1.74 4.44 -8.70
C TRP A 71 -0.43 4.31 -9.45
N ILE A 72 0.36 3.26 -9.22
CA ILE A 72 1.62 3.12 -9.94
C ILE A 72 1.42 2.85 -11.43
N GLU A 73 0.42 2.06 -11.81
CA GLU A 73 0.07 1.90 -13.23
C GLU A 73 -0.36 3.23 -13.87
N LYS A 74 -1.11 4.06 -13.14
CA LYS A 74 -1.50 5.38 -13.63
C LYS A 74 -0.31 6.33 -13.76
N SER A 75 0.61 6.32 -12.80
CA SER A 75 1.85 7.11 -12.89
C SER A 75 2.65 6.76 -14.14
N ILE A 76 2.86 5.46 -14.38
CA ILE A 76 3.59 4.95 -15.56
C ILE A 76 2.87 5.30 -16.86
N ALA A 77 1.53 5.25 -16.87
CA ALA A 77 0.74 5.62 -18.04
C ALA A 77 0.80 7.12 -18.38
N ILE A 78 1.02 7.99 -17.39
CA ILE A 78 1.19 9.43 -17.61
C ILE A 78 2.59 9.72 -18.17
N ASP A 79 3.63 9.19 -17.53
CA ASP A 79 5.02 9.40 -17.93
C ASP A 79 5.92 8.28 -17.38
N ALA A 80 6.19 7.24 -18.17
CA ALA A 80 7.03 6.13 -17.74
C ALA A 80 8.49 6.59 -17.58
N ASN A 81 9.04 6.49 -16.36
CA ASN A 81 10.37 6.97 -16.04
C ASN A 81 11.06 6.06 -15.00
N SER A 82 12.34 6.35 -14.71
CA SER A 82 13.13 5.53 -13.78
C SER A 82 12.50 5.35 -12.41
N GLU A 83 11.77 6.35 -11.91
CA GLU A 83 11.29 6.39 -10.54
C GLU A 83 10.01 5.57 -10.36
N ASN A 84 9.01 5.78 -11.22
CA ASN A 84 7.78 4.99 -11.15
C ASN A 84 8.00 3.51 -11.53
N LEU A 85 8.98 3.22 -12.40
CA LEU A 85 9.39 1.85 -12.66
C LEU A 85 10.09 1.22 -11.44
N GLU A 86 10.91 1.97 -10.70
CA GLU A 86 11.50 1.47 -9.45
C GLU A 86 10.40 1.11 -8.43
N VAL A 87 9.41 1.98 -8.25
CA VAL A 87 8.28 1.75 -7.32
C VAL A 87 7.45 0.54 -7.76
N LYS A 88 7.18 0.35 -9.06
CA LYS A 88 6.51 -0.87 -9.55
C LYS A 88 7.35 -2.13 -9.30
N GLY A 89 8.66 -2.04 -9.45
CA GLY A 89 9.57 -3.13 -9.07
C GLY A 89 9.45 -3.48 -7.58
N ASP A 90 9.38 -2.48 -6.71
CA ASP A 90 9.20 -2.67 -5.25
C ASP A 90 7.86 -3.33 -4.93
N TYR A 91 6.79 -2.91 -5.60
CA TYR A 91 5.48 -3.55 -5.50
C TYR A 91 5.55 -5.04 -5.86
N LEU A 92 6.14 -5.36 -7.01
CA LEU A 92 6.24 -6.75 -7.49
C LEU A 92 7.11 -7.60 -6.56
N ALA A 93 8.23 -7.04 -6.08
CA ALA A 93 9.11 -7.70 -5.13
C ALA A 93 8.40 -8.01 -3.80
N LEU A 94 7.63 -7.06 -3.27
CA LEU A 94 6.85 -7.23 -2.04
C LEU A 94 5.81 -8.36 -2.19
N ASN A 95 5.21 -8.50 -3.37
CA ASN A 95 4.19 -9.52 -3.67
C ASN A 95 4.77 -10.86 -4.14
N GLY A 96 6.10 -11.05 -4.06
CA GLY A 96 6.76 -12.31 -4.41
C GLY A 96 6.89 -12.58 -5.91
N ALA A 97 6.52 -11.62 -6.77
CA ALA A 97 6.66 -11.69 -8.22
C ALA A 97 8.12 -11.37 -8.63
N LYS A 98 9.06 -12.21 -8.19
CA LYS A 98 10.50 -11.96 -8.26
C LYS A 98 11.00 -11.65 -9.68
N ASP A 99 10.65 -12.48 -10.66
CA ASP A 99 11.16 -12.32 -12.03
C ASP A 99 10.63 -11.04 -12.66
N MET A 100 9.33 -10.77 -12.47
CA MET A 100 8.69 -9.52 -12.94
C MET A 100 9.30 -8.29 -12.26
N ALA A 101 9.64 -8.37 -10.98
CA ALA A 101 10.30 -7.28 -10.28
C ALA A 101 11.69 -7.00 -10.86
N ILE A 102 12.49 -8.04 -11.12
CA ILE A 102 13.82 -7.90 -11.76
C ILE A 102 13.68 -7.26 -13.14
N ASP A 103 12.75 -7.73 -13.96
CA ASP A 103 12.52 -7.16 -15.30
C ASP A 103 12.12 -5.68 -15.22
N THR A 104 11.25 -5.34 -14.27
CA THR A 104 10.80 -3.95 -14.06
C THR A 104 11.95 -3.06 -13.56
N TYR A 105 12.77 -3.54 -12.63
CA TYR A 105 13.96 -2.79 -12.19
C TYR A 105 14.98 -2.61 -13.32
N ASN A 106 15.12 -3.58 -14.22
CA ASN A 106 15.98 -3.43 -15.39
C ASN A 106 15.45 -2.34 -16.33
N GLN A 107 14.14 -2.23 -16.51
CA GLN A 107 13.53 -1.10 -17.23
C GLN A 107 13.82 0.22 -16.53
N ALA A 108 13.65 0.28 -15.20
CA ALA A 108 13.97 1.47 -14.40
C ALA A 108 15.43 1.90 -14.56
N ILE A 109 16.37 0.95 -14.54
CA ILE A 109 17.80 1.18 -14.79
C ILE A 109 18.02 1.80 -16.18
N LEU A 110 17.41 1.24 -17.23
CA LEU A 110 17.57 1.74 -18.59
C LEU A 110 17.03 3.18 -18.72
N SER A 111 15.85 3.47 -18.18
CA SER A 111 15.29 4.82 -18.15
C SER A 111 16.19 5.77 -17.36
N GLY A 112 16.66 5.36 -16.18
CA GLY A 112 17.55 6.17 -15.34
C GLY A 112 18.87 6.51 -16.02
N MET A 113 19.45 5.58 -16.79
CA MET A 113 20.65 5.84 -17.60
C MET A 113 20.39 6.88 -18.69
N GLN A 114 19.23 6.84 -19.34
CA GLN A 114 18.84 7.82 -20.36
C GLN A 114 18.56 9.20 -19.74
N GLU A 115 17.99 9.23 -18.54
CA GLU A 115 17.73 10.43 -17.74
C GLU A 115 19.01 11.01 -17.09
N GLY A 116 20.14 10.30 -17.14
CA GLY A 116 21.39 10.71 -16.48
C GLY A 116 21.36 10.59 -14.95
N LYS A 117 20.49 9.74 -14.39
CA LYS A 117 20.35 9.49 -12.95
C LYS A 117 21.37 8.45 -12.44
N ASP A 118 21.68 8.52 -11.14
CA ASP A 118 22.42 7.46 -10.46
C ASP A 118 21.52 6.23 -10.22
N ILE A 119 21.80 5.16 -10.96
CA ILE A 119 21.06 3.90 -10.92
C ILE A 119 21.58 2.90 -9.88
N THR A 120 22.60 3.26 -9.09
CA THR A 120 23.29 2.34 -8.18
C THR A 120 22.33 1.70 -7.16
N LYS A 121 21.32 2.45 -6.70
CA LYS A 121 20.28 1.94 -5.78
C LYS A 121 19.49 0.80 -6.42
N ILE A 122 19.03 0.98 -7.66
CA ILE A 122 18.21 0.01 -8.38
C ILE A 122 19.03 -1.24 -8.73
N GLN A 123 20.28 -1.07 -9.16
CA GLN A 123 21.21 -2.20 -9.39
C GLN A 123 21.39 -3.07 -8.15
N LYS A 124 21.51 -2.46 -6.97
CA LYS A 124 21.61 -3.20 -5.69
C LYS A 124 20.34 -4.01 -5.40
N LYS A 125 19.15 -3.51 -5.75
CA LYS A 125 17.88 -4.26 -5.61
C LYS A 125 17.89 -5.52 -6.48
N VAL A 126 18.25 -5.38 -7.76
CA VAL A 126 18.39 -6.53 -8.69
C VAL A 126 19.39 -7.56 -8.19
N LEU A 127 20.58 -7.11 -7.75
CA LEU A 127 21.62 -7.99 -7.21
C LEU A 127 21.17 -8.73 -5.96
N LYS A 128 20.46 -8.06 -5.05
CA LYS A 128 19.92 -8.68 -3.84
C LYS A 128 18.93 -9.80 -4.18
N MET A 129 18.07 -9.58 -5.17
CA MET A 129 17.08 -10.57 -5.58
C MET A 129 17.69 -11.70 -6.40
N SER A 130 18.74 -11.47 -7.16
CA SER A 130 19.37 -12.48 -8.02
C SER A 130 20.19 -13.54 -7.25
N ARG A 131 20.49 -13.28 -5.97
CA ARG A 131 21.18 -14.25 -5.10
C ARG A 131 20.21 -15.37 -4.70
N ARG A 132 20.70 -16.62 -4.83
CA ARG A 132 19.98 -17.85 -4.43
C ARG A 132 20.14 -18.10 -2.94
#